data_AF-A0A7C3R147-F1
#
_entry.id   AF-A0A7C3R147-F1
#
_cell.length_a   1.000
_cell.length_b   1.000
_cell.length_c   1.000
_cell.angle_alpha   90.00
_cell.angle_beta   90.00
_cell.angle_gamma   90.00
#
_symmetry.space_group_name_H-M   'P 1'
#
loop_
_entity.id
_entity.type
_entity.pdbx_description
1 polymer ?
#
loop_
_entity_poly.entity_id
_entity_poly.type
_entity_poly.pdbx_seq_one_letter_code
_entity_poly.pdbx_strand_id
1 'polypeptide(L)' 'VIALAWPDGRTELAEGVCEGRIAHEPRGEHGFGYDPVFYLPEFGRTMAELPAEVKNRLSHRARAAAIAREILKEKALT' A
#
# COMPACT_ATOMS: atom_id res chain seq x y z
N VAL A 1 -6.31 -1.92 -3.49
CA VAL A 1 -6.78 -3.30 -3.73
C VAL A 1 -5.84 -3.99 -4.69
N ILE A 2 -5.53 -5.26 -4.46
CA ILE A 2 -4.88 -6.20 -5.39
C ILE A 2 -5.89 -7.31 -5.67
N ALA A 3 -6.05 -7.69 -6.93
CA ALA A 3 -6.88 -8.83 -7.33
C ALA A 3 -5.99 -10.00 -7.74
N LEU A 4 -6.28 -11.18 -7.21
CA LEU A 4 -5.71 -12.45 -7.63
C LEU A 4 -6.77 -13.17 -8.48
N ALA A 5 -6.43 -13.55 -9.70
CA ALA A 5 -7.37 -14.19 -10.63
C ALA A 5 -6.80 -15.53 -11.12
N TRP A 6 -7.62 -16.58 -11.05
CA TRP A 6 -7.26 -17.93 -11.50
C TRP A 6 -7.86 -18.24 -12.88
N PRO A 7 -7.26 -19.18 -13.64
CA PRO A 7 -7.77 -19.56 -14.96
C PRO A 7 -9.21 -20.13 -14.96
N ASP A 8 -9.68 -20.65 -13.83
CA ASP A 8 -11.03 -21.16 -13.64
C ASP A 8 -12.08 -20.07 -13.39
N GLY A 9 -11.68 -18.80 -13.42
CA GLY A 9 -12.55 -17.65 -13.23
C GLY A 9 -12.73 -17.22 -11.78
N ARG A 10 -12.14 -17.91 -10.80
CA ARG A 10 -12.14 -17.46 -9.41
C ARG A 10 -11.29 -16.20 -9.26
N THR A 11 -11.74 -15.30 -8.38
CA THR A 11 -11.00 -14.10 -8.01
C THR A 11 -11.04 -13.87 -6.51
N GLU A 12 -9.91 -13.44 -5.95
CA GLU A 12 -9.80 -13.01 -4.56
C GLU A 12 -9.27 -11.57 -4.52
N LEU A 13 -9.77 -10.78 -3.56
CA LEU A 13 -9.39 -9.39 -3.40
C LEU A 13 -8.63 -9.19 -2.10
N ALA A 14 -7.47 -8.55 -2.19
CA ALA A 14 -6.68 -8.12 -1.07
C ALA A 14 -6.72 -6.59 -0.96
N GLU A 15 -7.38 -6.07 0.09
CA GLU A 15 -7.45 -4.64 0.36
C GLU A 15 -6.48 -4.25 1.48
N GLY A 16 -5.61 -3.30 1.17
CA GLY A 16 -4.78 -2.64 2.16
C GLY A 16 -5.17 -1.17 2.23
N VAL A 17 -5.24 -0.65 3.45
CA VAL A 17 -5.54 0.77 3.74
C VAL A 17 -4.35 1.36 4.48
N CYS A 18 -4.05 2.63 4.20
CA CYS A 18 -3.07 3.42 4.93
C CYS A 18 -3.76 4.72 5.30
N GLU A 19 -3.95 4.96 6.59
CA GLU A 19 -4.64 6.14 7.10
C GLU A 19 -3.67 7.30 7.23
N GLY A 20 -4.18 8.51 7.00
CA GLY A 20 -3.39 9.73 7.00
C GLY A 20 -4.28 10.97 6.97
N ARG A 21 -3.67 12.11 6.69
CA ARG A 21 -4.33 13.41 6.56
C ARG A 21 -3.83 14.11 5.30
N ILE A 22 -4.54 15.12 4.85
CA ILE A 22 -4.04 15.99 3.78
C ILE A 22 -3.28 17.15 4.41
N ALA A 23 -2.01 17.32 4.00
CA ALA A 23 -1.19 18.45 4.41
C ALA A 23 -1.66 19.75 3.75
N HIS A 24 -1.37 20.89 4.36
CA HIS A 24 -1.68 22.20 3.80
C HIS A 24 -0.81 22.54 2.58
N GLU A 25 0.41 21.99 2.51
CA GLU A 25 1.38 22.23 1.43
C GLU A 25 2.11 20.92 1.06
N PRO A 26 2.50 20.74 -0.21
CA PRO A 26 3.24 19.56 -0.64
C PRO A 26 4.67 19.57 -0.08
N ARG A 27 5.18 18.41 0.34
CA ARG A 27 6.58 18.22 0.78
C ARG A 27 7.15 16.91 0.27
N GLY A 28 8.47 16.85 0.08
CA GLY A 28 9.17 15.66 -0.40
C GLY A 28 9.09 15.44 -1.91
N GLU A 29 10.02 14.63 -2.42
CA GLU A 29 10.21 14.40 -3.87
C GLU A 29 10.06 12.92 -4.25
N HIS A 30 9.94 12.01 -3.28
CA HIS A 30 9.80 10.58 -3.55
C HIS A 30 8.36 10.20 -3.88
N GLY A 31 8.21 9.04 -4.52
CA GLY A 31 6.88 8.50 -4.79
C GLY A 31 6.21 9.18 -5.98
N PHE A 32 4.88 9.24 -5.96
CA PHE A 32 4.07 9.76 -7.08
C PHE A 32 2.65 10.12 -6.63
N GLY A 33 1.89 10.80 -7.50
CA GLY A 33 0.50 11.14 -7.23
C GLY A 33 0.35 12.07 -6.03
N TYR A 34 -0.51 11.70 -5.08
CA TYR A 34 -0.80 12.51 -3.88
C TYR A 34 0.22 12.35 -2.76
N ASP A 35 1.30 11.59 -2.96
CA ASP A 35 2.31 11.35 -1.93
C ASP A 35 2.85 12.65 -1.28
N PRO A 36 3.08 13.77 -2.01
CA PRO A 36 3.57 15.01 -1.39
C PRO A 36 2.59 15.68 -0.44
N VAL A 37 1.30 15.39 -0.52
CA VAL A 37 0.27 15.97 0.37
C VAL A 37 -0.33 14.95 1.33
N PHE A 38 -0.04 13.66 1.15
CA PHE A 38 -0.54 12.59 2.03
C PHE A 38 0.31 12.49 3.29
N TYR A 39 -0.14 13.15 4.36
CA TYR A 39 0.54 13.24 5.65
C TYR A 39 0.29 12.02 6.53
N LEU A 40 1.36 11.48 7.10
CA LEU A 40 1.36 10.37 8.05
C LEU A 40 1.71 10.89 9.46
N PRO A 41 0.72 11.04 10.37
CA PRO A 41 0.96 11.57 11.71
C PRO A 41 2.03 10.80 12.51
N GLU A 42 2.07 9.48 12.36
CA GLU A 42 3.05 8.60 13.03
C GLU A 42 4.51 8.91 12.65
N PHE A 43 4.72 9.50 11.47
CA PHE A 43 6.06 9.80 10.95
C PHE A 43 6.38 11.30 10.94
N GLY A 44 5.40 12.16 11.26
CA GLY A 44 5.54 13.61 11.16
C GLY A 44 5.84 14.10 9.73
N ARG A 45 5.54 13.29 8.72
CA ARG A 45 6.00 13.45 7.33
C ARG A 45 4.91 13.11 6.33
N THR A 46 5.01 13.67 5.15
CA THR A 46 4.25 13.23 3.98
C THR A 46 4.81 11.93 3.42
N MET A 47 4.03 11.20 2.65
CA MET A 47 4.46 9.95 2.02
C MET A 47 5.66 10.18 1.09
N ALA A 48 5.75 11.34 0.43
CA ALA A 48 6.87 11.67 -0.46
C ALA A 48 8.17 12.05 0.26
N GLU A 49 8.11 12.33 1.57
CA GLU A 49 9.30 12.55 2.41
C GLU A 49 9.88 11.24 2.96
N LEU A 50 9.19 10.11 2.78
CA LEU A 50 9.66 8.80 3.21
C LEU A 50 10.53 8.13 2.14
N PRO A 51 11.63 7.47 2.54
CA PRO A 51 12.39 6.61 1.62
C PRO A 51 11.53 5.47 1.07
N ALA A 52 11.86 4.99 -0.12
CA ALA A 52 11.12 3.93 -0.80
C ALA A 52 11.04 2.64 0.03
N GLU A 53 12.09 2.31 0.79
CA GLU A 53 12.19 1.13 1.65
C GLU A 53 11.15 1.18 2.78
N VAL A 54 10.87 2.37 3.30
CA VAL A 54 9.87 2.60 4.35
C VAL A 54 8.47 2.46 3.74
N LYS A 55 8.23 3.08 2.57
CA LYS A 55 6.96 2.98 1.84
C LYS A 55 6.60 1.53 1.47
N ASN A 56 7.60 0.71 1.12
CA ASN A 56 7.44 -0.70 0.79
C ASN A 56 7.02 -1.58 1.98
N ARG A 57 7.02 -1.04 3.21
CA ARG A 57 6.56 -1.77 4.41
C ARG A 57 5.19 -1.30 4.91
N LEU A 58 4.86 -0.01 4.75
CA LEU A 58 3.68 0.58 5.39
C LEU A 58 2.56 1.00 4.43
N SER A 59 2.85 1.20 3.15
CA SER A 59 1.86 1.74 2.21
C SER A 59 0.64 0.82 2.06
N HIS A 60 -0.49 1.40 1.62
CA HIS A 60 -1.70 0.64 1.33
C HIS A 60 -1.44 -0.51 0.33
N ARG A 61 -0.54 -0.29 -0.65
CA ARG A 61 -0.08 -1.34 -1.58
C ARG A 61 0.72 -2.44 -0.90
N ALA A 62 1.64 -2.08 -0.01
CA ALA A 62 2.43 -3.07 0.75
C ALA A 62 1.53 -3.95 1.63
N ARG A 63 0.55 -3.34 2.31
CA ARG A 63 -0.45 -4.05 3.12
C ARG A 63 -1.32 -4.99 2.26
N ALA A 64 -1.80 -4.51 1.11
CA ALA A 64 -2.54 -5.35 0.16
C ALA A 64 -1.69 -6.52 -0.35
N ALA A 65 -0.41 -6.29 -0.65
CA ALA A 65 0.50 -7.34 -1.13
C ALA A 65 0.78 -8.39 -0.05
N ALA A 66 0.88 -7.99 1.22
CA ALA A 66 1.02 -8.92 2.33
C ALA A 66 -0.22 -9.83 2.47
N ILE A 67 -1.42 -9.28 2.37
CA ILE A 67 -2.67 -10.05 2.39
C ILE A 67 -2.73 -11.00 1.18
N ALA A 68 -2.45 -10.50 -0.02
CA ALA A 68 -2.42 -11.32 -1.24
C ALA A 68 -1.42 -12.49 -1.12
N ARG A 69 -0.27 -12.27 -0.46
CA ARG A 69 0.71 -13.33 -0.21
C ARG A 69 0.15 -14.44 0.69
N GLU A 70 -0.62 -14.11 1.73
CA GLU A 70 -1.22 -15.12 2.59
C GLU A 70 -2.32 -15.90 1.85
N ILE A 71 -3.16 -15.22 1.05
CA ILE A 71 -4.13 -15.89 0.16
C ILE A 71 -3.43 -16.89 -0.78
N LEU A 72 -2.31 -16.49 -1.40
CA LEU A 72 -1.54 -17.37 -2.28
C LEU A 72 -0.99 -18.59 -1.55
N LYS A 73 -0.49 -18.44 -0.32
CA LYS A 73 0.00 -19.58 0.48
C LYS A 73 -1.10 -20.57 0.83
N GLU A 74 -2.26 -20.06 1.27
CA GLU A 74 -3.41 -20.89 1.61
C GLU A 74 -3.90 -21.70 0.41
N LYS A 75 -3.93 -21.08 -0.78
CA LYS A 75 -4.46 -21.70 -2.01
C LYS A 75 -3.42 -22.49 -2.82
N ALA A 76 -2.12 -22.31 -2.59
CA ALA A 76 -1.07 -23.12 -3.22
C ALA A 76 -0.90 -24.52 -2.57
N LEU A 77 -1.50 -24.72 -1.39
CA LEU A 77 -1.51 -25.99 -0.65
C LEU A 77 -2.77 -26.83 -0.90
N THR A 78 -3.63 -26.41 -1.83
CA THR A 78 -4.86 -27.12 -2.27
C THR A 78 -4.84 -27.34 -3.78
#